data_AF-A0A5C7UY40-F1
#
_entry.id   AF-A0A5C7UY40-F1
#
_cell.length_a   1.000
_cell.length_b   1.000
_cell.length_c   1.000
_cell.angle_alpha   90.00
_cell.angle_beta   90.00
_cell.angle_gamma   90.00
#
_symmetry.space_group_name_H-M   'P 1'
#
loop_
_entity.id
_entity.type
_entity.pdbx_description
1 polymer ?
#
loop_
_entity_poly.entity_id
_entity_poly.type
_entity_poly.pdbx_seq_one_letter_code
_entity_poly.pdbx_strand_id
1 'polypeptide(L)'
;MKLGFPTWKKYATFEEMPNALLVFFGALSFVQVSLLTRLLLPMGSAYMDAMEKAGLWHWEALVIGVVLAVFGASWFMFGGVSARCSKLLSDRWFK
;
A
#
# COMPACT_ATOMS: atom_id res chain seq x y z
N MET A 1 -20.05 -31.60 19.60
CA MET A 1 -19.75 -30.72 18.45
C MET A 1 -18.28 -30.33 18.54
N LYS A 2 -17.39 -30.93 17.74
CA LYS A 2 -15.96 -30.57 17.75
C LYS A 2 -15.83 -29.24 17.01
N LEU A 3 -15.58 -28.15 17.75
CA LEU A 3 -15.17 -26.87 17.17
C LEU A 3 -13.79 -27.08 16.53
N GLY A 4 -13.79 -27.37 15.24
CA GLY A 4 -12.57 -27.42 14.44
C GLY A 4 -11.99 -26.02 14.36
N PHE A 5 -10.98 -25.74 15.19
CA PHE A 5 -10.14 -24.57 15.01
C PHE A 5 -9.57 -24.63 13.58
N PRO A 6 -9.72 -23.57 12.76
CA PRO A 6 -9.10 -23.56 11.44
C PRO A 6 -7.60 -23.72 11.65
N THR A 7 -7.03 -24.79 11.11
CA THR A 7 -5.58 -24.97 11.07
C THR A 7 -5.01 -23.84 10.23
N TRP A 8 -4.50 -22.80 10.90
CA TRP A 8 -3.83 -21.67 10.25
C TRP A 8 -2.55 -22.20 9.60
N LYS A 9 -2.64 -22.59 8.32
CA LYS A 9 -1.44 -22.81 7.52
C LYS A 9 -0.76 -21.44 7.38
N LYS A 10 0.33 -21.24 8.12
CA LYS A 10 1.25 -20.13 7.88
C LYS A 10 1.94 -20.43 6.56
N TYR A 11 1.55 -19.72 5.50
CA TYR A 11 2.30 -19.72 4.25
C TYR A 11 3.59 -18.95 4.48
N ALA A 12 4.74 -19.62 4.32
CA ALA A 12 6.04 -19.01 4.59
C ALA A 12 6.40 -17.97 3.49
N THR A 13 5.87 -18.16 2.29
CA THR A 13 6.09 -17.32 1.12
C THR A 13 4.79 -17.11 0.32
N PHE A 14 4.66 -15.94 -0.33
CA PHE A 14 3.53 -15.62 -1.20
C PHE A 14 3.33 -16.63 -2.35
N GLU A 15 4.39 -17.36 -2.73
CA GLU A 15 4.36 -18.41 -3.74
C GLU A 15 3.61 -19.67 -3.31
N GLU A 16 3.39 -19.88 -2.02
CA GLU A 16 2.62 -21.02 -1.52
C GLU A 16 1.14 -20.68 -1.31
N MET A 17 0.76 -19.41 -1.40
CA MET A 17 -0.62 -18.97 -1.18
C MET A 17 -1.56 -19.40 -2.32
N PRO A 18 -2.82 -19.79 -2.01
CA PRO A 18 -3.82 -20.11 -3.01
C PRO A 18 -4.24 -18.86 -3.80
N ASN A 19 -4.62 -19.05 -5.07
CA ASN A 19 -4.95 -17.96 -6.00
C ASN A 19 -6.01 -16.99 -5.45
N ALA A 20 -7.03 -17.49 -4.74
CA ALA A 20 -8.06 -16.64 -4.12
C ALA A 20 -7.49 -15.68 -3.06
N LEU A 21 -6.50 -16.13 -2.27
CA LEU A 21 -5.83 -15.28 -1.28
C LEU A 21 -4.96 -14.22 -1.96
N LEU A 22 -4.24 -14.59 -3.03
CA LEU A 22 -3.42 -13.65 -3.80
C LEU A 22 -4.25 -12.56 -4.46
N VAL A 23 -5.42 -12.92 -5.02
CA VAL A 23 -6.37 -11.93 -5.57
C VAL A 23 -6.90 -11.03 -4.46
N PHE A 24 -7.27 -11.59 -3.31
CA PHE A 24 -7.76 -10.80 -2.18
C PHE A 24 -6.71 -9.81 -1.66
N PHE A 25 -5.48 -10.26 -1.40
CA PHE A 25 -4.39 -9.38 -0.96
C PHE A 25 -4.01 -8.35 -2.04
N GLY A 26 -3.95 -8.76 -3.31
CA GLY A 26 -3.69 -7.87 -4.44
C GLY A 26 -4.76 -6.78 -4.59
N ALA A 27 -6.04 -7.13 -4.53
CA ALA A 27 -7.15 -6.19 -4.62
C ALA A 27 -7.20 -5.25 -3.40
N LEU A 28 -6.99 -5.77 -2.19
CA LEU A 28 -7.06 -4.99 -0.97
C LEU A 28 -5.89 -4.00 -0.86
N SER A 29 -4.68 -4.42 -1.25
CA SER A 29 -3.53 -3.52 -1.39
C SER A 29 -3.75 -2.48 -2.48
N PHE A 30 -4.34 -2.86 -3.63
CA PHE A 30 -4.67 -1.91 -4.69
C PHE A 30 -5.70 -0.84 -4.25
N VAL A 31 -6.74 -1.23 -3.51
CA VAL A 31 -7.71 -0.30 -2.92
C VAL A 31 -7.04 0.63 -1.91
N GLN A 32 -6.18 0.10 -1.03
CA GLN A 32 -5.42 0.88 -0.06
C GLN A 32 -4.53 1.93 -0.76
N VAL A 33 -3.80 1.51 -1.81
CA VAL A 33 -2.96 2.36 -2.65
C VAL A 33 -3.78 3.46 -3.30
N SER A 34 -4.94 3.13 -3.87
CA SER A 34 -5.83 4.10 -4.52
C SER A 34 -6.38 5.14 -3.56
N LEU A 35 -6.75 4.73 -2.33
CA LEU A 35 -7.18 5.63 -1.27
C LEU A 35 -6.03 6.54 -0.81
N LEU A 36 -4.84 5.97 -0.62
CA LEU A 36 -3.63 6.72 -0.28
C LEU A 36 -3.30 7.76 -1.34
N THR A 37 -3.36 7.42 -2.62
CA THR A 37 -3.12 8.37 -3.72
C THR A 37 -4.11 9.54 -3.68
N ARG A 38 -5.40 9.26 -3.42
CA ARG A 38 -6.42 10.32 -3.30
C ARG A 38 -6.15 11.28 -2.15
N LEU A 39 -5.54 10.81 -1.05
CA LEU A 39 -5.17 11.66 0.10
C LEU A 39 -3.83 12.37 -0.12
N LEU A 40 -2.87 11.72 -0.78
CA LEU A 40 -1.55 12.27 -1.06
C LEU A 40 -1.59 13.43 -2.06
N LEU A 41 -2.47 13.39 -3.05
CA LEU A 41 -2.64 14.47 -4.04
C LEU A 41 -2.91 15.85 -3.40
N PRO A 42 -3.98 16.03 -2.60
CA PRO A 42 -4.27 17.32 -1.97
C PRO A 42 -3.27 17.68 -0.86
N MET A 43 -2.69 16.70 -0.16
CA MET A 43 -1.62 16.99 0.81
C MET A 43 -0.33 17.46 0.14
N GLY A 44 0.00 16.91 -1.03
CA GLY A 44 1.15 17.32 -1.82
C GLY A 44 1.03 18.75 -2.31
N SER A 45 -0.16 19.15 -2.79
CA SER A 45 -0.40 20.55 -3.15
C SER A 45 -0.32 21.48 -1.94
N ALA A 46 -0.91 21.11 -0.80
CA ALA A 46 -0.85 21.91 0.42
C ALA A 46 0.59 22.07 0.96
N TYR A 47 1.43 21.03 0.83
CA TYR A 47 2.84 21.10 1.15
C TYR A 47 3.59 22.09 0.26
N MET A 48 3.38 22.05 -1.06
CA MET A 48 4.02 22.97 -2.00
C MET A 48 3.61 24.42 -1.75
N ASP A 49 2.32 24.67 -1.49
CA ASP A 49 1.81 26.00 -1.13
C ASP A 49 2.40 26.51 0.20
N ALA A 50 2.56 25.63 1.19
CA ALA A 50 3.20 25.96 2.46
C ALA A 50 4.70 26.25 2.28
N MET A 51 5.40 25.47 1.45
CA MET A 51 6.80 25.73 1.12
C MET A 51 6.99 27.06 0.40
N GLU A 52 6.09 27.41 -0.52
CA GLU A 52 6.18 28.65 -1.30
C GLU A 52 5.93 29.89 -0.44
N LYS A 53 4.96 29.84 0.48
CA LYS A 53 4.64 30.98 1.36
C LYS A 53 5.61 31.18 2.51
N ALA A 54 6.11 30.08 3.06
CA ALA A 54 6.70 30.05 4.38
C ALA A 54 8.17 29.58 4.37
N GLY A 55 8.63 29.00 3.26
CA GLY A 55 9.97 28.44 3.10
C GLY A 55 10.11 27.03 3.71
N LEU A 56 11.10 26.29 3.21
CA LEU A 56 11.42 24.90 3.60
C LEU A 56 11.58 24.66 5.10
N TRP A 57 12.02 25.69 5.84
CA TRP A 57 12.36 25.60 7.26
C TRP A 57 11.21 25.94 8.20
N HIS A 58 10.03 26.26 7.65
CA HIS A 58 8.88 26.53 8.49
C HIS A 58 8.29 25.21 9.02
N TRP A 59 7.95 25.20 10.31
CA TRP A 59 7.50 23.99 11.02
C TRP A 59 6.31 23.29 10.35
N GLU A 60 5.37 24.03 9.75
CA GLU A 60 4.22 23.46 9.05
C GLU A 60 4.64 22.67 7.81
N ALA A 61 5.56 23.21 7.00
CA ALA A 61 6.09 22.52 5.85
C ALA A 61 6.82 21.23 6.29
N LEU A 62 7.65 21.29 7.33
CA LEU A 62 8.33 20.10 7.85
C LEU A 62 7.35 19.01 8.33
N VAL A 63 6.30 19.38 9.07
CA VAL A 63 5.29 18.43 9.55
C VAL A 63 4.53 17.80 8.38
N ILE A 64 4.06 18.61 7.43
CA ILE A 64 3.33 18.11 6.26
C ILE A 64 4.26 17.23 5.40
N GLY A 65 5.52 17.62 5.23
CA GLY A 65 6.52 16.86 4.48
C GLY A 65 6.82 15.50 5.09
N VAL A 66 6.96 15.41 6.41
CA VAL A 66 7.14 14.13 7.13
C VAL A 66 5.91 13.25 6.96
N VAL A 67 4.71 13.82 7.10
CA VAL A 67 3.45 13.10 6.88
C VAL A 67 3.38 12.57 5.45
N LEU A 68 3.73 13.40 4.46
CA LEU A 68 3.78 13.02 3.04
C LEU A 68 4.77 11.89 2.80
N ALA A 69 5.95 11.92 3.43
CA ALA A 69 6.97 10.90 3.30
C ALA A 69 6.51 9.55 3.88
N VAL A 70 5.85 9.54 5.05
CA VAL A 70 5.29 8.33 5.66
C VAL A 70 4.17 7.74 4.79
N PHE A 71 3.28 8.58 4.28
CA PHE A 71 2.21 8.14 3.39
C PHE A 71 2.75 7.65 2.04
N GLY A 72 3.77 8.31 1.48
CA GLY A 72 4.45 7.90 0.25
C GLY A 72 5.17 6.56 0.40
N ALA A 73 5.88 6.34 1.52
CA ALA A 73 6.51 5.06 1.82
C ALA A 73 5.48 3.92 1.95
N SER A 74 4.35 4.20 2.61
CA SER A 74 3.24 3.25 2.73
C SER A 74 2.65 2.92 1.35
N TRP A 75 2.40 3.93 0.53
CA TRP A 75 1.92 3.77 -0.84
C TRP A 75 2.87 2.91 -1.68
N PHE A 76 4.18 3.11 -1.56
CA PHE A 76 5.19 2.33 -2.26
C PHE A 76 5.19 0.84 -1.82
N MET A 77 5.11 0.59 -0.51
CA MET A 77 5.06 -0.78 0.03
C MET A 77 3.83 -1.53 -0.46
N PHE A 78 2.63 -0.95 -0.33
CA PHE A 78 1.39 -1.61 -0.77
C PHE A 78 1.31 -1.72 -2.30
N GLY A 79 1.83 -0.75 -3.05
CA GLY A 79 1.92 -0.83 -4.51
C GLY A 79 2.88 -1.95 -4.97
N GLY A 80 3.99 -2.15 -4.26
CA GLY A 80 4.90 -3.26 -4.49
C GLY A 80 4.23 -4.61 -4.24
N VAL A 81 3.45 -4.72 -3.16
CA VAL A 81 2.67 -5.94 -2.85
C VAL A 81 1.63 -6.22 -3.93
N SER A 82 0.87 -5.22 -4.38
CA SER A 82 -0.14 -5.40 -5.43
C SER A 82 0.50 -5.82 -6.76
N ALA A 83 1.61 -5.19 -7.14
CA ALA A 83 2.36 -5.54 -8.34
C ALA A 83 2.93 -6.97 -8.27
N ARG A 84 3.47 -7.38 -7.11
CA ARG A 84 3.99 -8.74 -6.90
C ARG A 84 2.88 -9.79 -6.97
N CYS A 85 1.72 -9.53 -6.36
CA CYS A 85 0.56 -10.41 -6.45
C CYS A 85 0.07 -10.53 -7.90
N SER A 86 0.00 -9.42 -8.64
CA SER A 86 -0.39 -9.42 -10.06
C SER A 86 0.57 -10.23 -10.92
N LYS A 87 1.88 -10.12 -10.68
CA LYS A 87 2.89 -10.91 -11.42
C LYS A 87 2.75 -12.40 -11.14
N LEU A 88 2.61 -12.80 -9.87
CA LEU A 88 2.43 -14.21 -9.48
C LEU A 88 1.12 -14.81 -10.03
N LEU A 89 0.04 -14.03 -10.07
CA LEU A 89 -1.22 -14.47 -10.68
C LEU A 89 -1.08 -14.61 -12.19
N SER A 90 -0.46 -13.64 -12.87
CA SER A 90 -0.19 -13.71 -14.31
C SER A 90 0.64 -14.95 -14.67
N ASP A 91 1.72 -15.21 -13.92
CA ASP A 91 2.60 -16.37 -14.14
C ASP A 91 1.89 -17.72 -13.91
N ARG A 92 0.79 -17.76 -13.15
CA ARG A 92 0.00 -18.97 -12.89
C ARG A 92 -1.18 -19.16 -13.85
N TRP A 93 -1.78 -18.07 -14.32
CA TRP A 93 -2.96 -18.12 -15.20
C TRP A 93 -2.61 -18.26 -16.68
N PHE A 94 -1.46 -17.73 -17.10
CA PHE A 94 -1.03 -17.75 -18.50
C PHE A 94 0.11 -18.74 -18.78
N LYS A 95 0.30 -19.71 -17.89
CA LYS A 95 1.22 -20.83 -18.06
C LYS A 95 0.55 -22.04 -18.69
#